data_AF-A0A9N9JG10-F1
#
_entry.id   AF-A0A9N9JG10-F1
#
_cell.length_a   1.000
_cell.length_b   1.000
_cell.length_c   1.000
_cell.angle_alpha   90.00
_cell.angle_beta   90.00
_cell.angle_gamma   90.00
#
_symmetry.space_group_name_H-M   'P 1'
#
loop_
_entity.id
_entity.type
_entity.pdbx_description
1 polymer ?
#
loop_
_entity_poly.entity_id
_entity_poly.type
_entity_poly.pdbx_seq_one_letter_code
_entity_poly.pdbx_strand_id
1 'polypeptide(L)'
;AQSSSTKSKAGYNRSSSPSSPVLEPKEDKVSSPTQGNSSVSEYIKMIKLYAISIGKDLDDIDVKEKFLVGLSPDNEKRVEEFGIKKPLSEIFNFLHEIADDLSAHGTKIANELDGKNNTTITVEIKRILTDDVYRKLIAEINTKIINELSTRLSEINTELNSKLIAEITKINTRDAGYASEVQKIFSMVNNITTKVNNIEEACRNEFSRINVVIEDLQNKINQHYTVVQRSDFDQQNEDFQIIEEYRISGQEFFKLTKEELRDYGLKERPATRITKFFEEL
;
A
#
# COMPACT_ATOMS: atom_id res chain seq x y z
N ALA A 1 40.53 -15.28 68.47
CA ALA A 1 39.99 -15.32 69.83
C ALA A 1 39.47 -16.72 70.14
N GLN A 2 40.05 -17.33 71.18
CA GLN A 2 39.52 -18.35 72.12
C GLN A 2 38.75 -19.54 71.52
N SER A 3 39.27 -20.78 71.49
CA SER A 3 39.78 -21.64 72.58
C SER A 3 38.77 -21.90 73.70
N SER A 4 38.33 -23.16 73.84
CA SER A 4 38.08 -23.89 75.10
C SER A 4 37.18 -25.08 74.77
N SER A 5 37.57 -26.36 74.78
CA SER A 5 38.27 -27.12 75.82
C SER A 5 37.68 -26.91 77.21
N THR A 6 36.84 -27.84 77.64
CA THR A 6 36.65 -28.15 79.07
C THR A 6 36.72 -29.64 79.29
N LYS A 7 37.92 -30.06 79.73
CA LYS A 7 38.16 -31.21 80.60
C LYS A 7 37.38 -31.01 81.90
N SER A 8 36.79 -32.09 82.42
CA SER A 8 36.64 -32.29 83.86
C SER A 8 37.16 -33.68 84.22
N LYS A 9 37.97 -33.72 85.28
CA LYS A 9 38.73 -34.85 85.78
C LYS A 9 38.58 -34.84 87.29
N ALA A 10 38.02 -35.90 87.88
CA ALA A 10 38.20 -36.38 89.25
C ALA A 10 37.22 -37.55 89.45
N GLY A 11 37.53 -38.66 90.11
CA GLY A 11 38.66 -38.97 90.97
C GLY A 11 38.79 -40.48 91.20
N TYR A 12 39.88 -40.81 91.86
CA TYR A 12 40.41 -42.13 92.18
C TYR A 12 39.42 -43.07 92.90
N ASN A 13 39.47 -44.36 92.55
CA ASN A 13 39.52 -45.40 93.59
C ASN A 13 40.29 -46.65 93.11
N ARG A 14 41.19 -47.12 93.97
CA ARG A 14 42.00 -48.34 93.83
C ARG A 14 41.11 -49.56 94.04
N SER A 15 41.26 -50.59 93.19
CA SER A 15 41.65 -51.96 93.60
C SER A 15 41.27 -52.98 92.53
N SER A 16 42.15 -53.98 92.38
CA SER A 16 41.88 -55.33 91.86
C SER A 16 41.91 -55.48 90.33
N SER A 17 43.01 -56.04 89.84
CA SER A 17 43.11 -56.69 88.53
C SER A 17 42.10 -57.84 88.42
N PRO A 18 41.27 -57.89 87.38
CA PRO A 18 40.70 -59.13 86.90
C PRO A 18 41.55 -59.63 85.72
N SER A 19 41.90 -60.91 85.82
CA SER A 19 42.57 -61.72 84.80
C SER A 19 42.07 -61.43 83.38
N SER A 20 43.00 -61.27 82.43
CA SER A 20 42.68 -61.35 81.00
C SER A 20 41.96 -62.67 80.74
N PRO A 21 40.75 -62.67 80.17
CA PRO A 21 40.19 -63.88 79.62
C PRO A 21 41.02 -64.21 78.39
N VAL A 22 41.63 -65.39 78.42
CA VAL A 22 42.11 -66.07 77.22
C VAL A 22 40.94 -66.10 76.24
N LEU A 23 41.06 -65.37 75.13
CA LEU A 23 40.13 -65.50 74.01
C LEU A 23 40.38 -66.86 73.38
N GLU A 24 39.68 -67.88 73.86
CA GLU A 24 39.44 -69.08 73.07
C GLU A 24 38.73 -68.66 71.78
N PRO A 25 39.17 -69.13 70.60
CA PRO A 25 38.43 -68.89 69.36
C PRO A 25 37.04 -69.49 69.52
N LYS A 26 36.01 -68.65 69.54
CA LYS A 26 34.67 -69.15 69.26
C LYS A 26 34.68 -69.61 67.81
N GLU A 27 34.56 -70.90 67.58
CA GLU A 27 34.21 -71.45 66.27
C GLU A 27 32.80 -70.97 65.92
N ASP A 28 32.70 -69.72 65.45
CA ASP A 28 31.49 -69.22 64.82
C ASP A 28 31.30 -70.05 63.54
N LYS A 29 30.33 -70.97 63.59
CA LYS A 29 29.99 -71.89 62.52
C LYS A 29 29.72 -71.09 61.24
N VAL A 30 30.68 -71.08 60.31
CA VAL A 30 30.59 -70.32 59.06
C VAL A 30 29.34 -70.78 58.30
N SER A 31 28.39 -69.87 58.08
CA SER A 31 27.17 -70.16 57.33
C SER A 31 27.49 -70.32 55.85
N SER A 32 26.96 -71.38 55.22
CA SER A 32 27.10 -71.58 53.78
C SER A 32 26.38 -70.46 53.00
N PRO A 33 27.01 -69.88 51.97
CA PRO A 33 26.40 -68.83 51.17
C PRO A 33 25.27 -69.39 50.28
N THR A 34 24.33 -68.52 49.92
CA THR A 34 23.23 -68.80 48.98
C THR A 34 23.19 -67.72 47.90
N GLN A 35 22.85 -68.08 46.66
CA GLN A 35 22.83 -67.18 45.50
C GLN A 35 21.75 -66.10 45.66
N GLY A 36 20.52 -66.48 45.99
CA GLY A 36 19.41 -65.52 46.08
C GLY A 36 19.29 -64.65 44.82
N ASN A 37 19.34 -63.33 45.00
CA ASN A 37 19.30 -62.34 43.91
C ASN A 37 20.70 -61.90 43.41
N SER A 38 21.78 -62.49 43.95
CA SER A 38 23.14 -62.19 43.52
C SER A 38 23.41 -62.77 42.12
N SER A 39 24.28 -62.10 41.37
CA SER A 39 24.72 -62.63 40.07
C SER A 39 25.50 -63.94 40.26
N VAL A 40 25.53 -64.76 39.23
CA VAL A 40 26.32 -66.00 39.19
C VAL A 40 27.78 -65.74 39.55
N SER A 41 28.38 -64.70 38.96
CA SER A 41 29.79 -64.35 39.23
C SER A 41 30.01 -63.98 40.70
N GLU A 42 29.09 -63.21 41.30
CA GLU A 42 29.22 -62.79 42.70
C GLU A 42 29.02 -63.96 43.65
N TYR A 43 28.06 -64.84 43.35
CA TYR A 43 27.85 -66.07 44.13
C TYR A 43 29.05 -67.02 44.03
N ILE A 44 29.66 -67.18 42.86
CA ILE A 44 30.89 -67.96 42.67
C ILE A 44 32.03 -67.39 43.52
N LYS A 45 32.19 -66.06 43.61
CA LYS A 45 33.19 -65.44 44.50
C LYS A 45 32.92 -65.76 45.97
N MET A 46 31.66 -65.69 46.40
CA MET A 46 31.27 -66.04 47.77
C MET A 46 31.58 -67.50 48.12
N ILE A 47 31.40 -68.41 47.16
CA ILE A 47 31.71 -69.83 47.34
C ILE A 47 33.21 -70.08 47.42
N LYS A 48 34.01 -69.37 46.62
CA LYS A 48 35.48 -69.40 46.73
C LYS A 48 35.96 -68.91 48.09
N LEU A 49 35.39 -67.83 48.60
CA LEU A 49 35.70 -67.31 49.94
C LEU A 49 35.26 -68.27 51.04
N TYR A 50 34.09 -68.90 50.89
CA TYR A 50 33.59 -69.90 51.82
C TYR A 50 34.54 -71.11 51.91
N ALA A 51 34.98 -71.66 50.78
CA ALA A 51 35.95 -72.77 50.76
C ALA A 51 37.25 -72.43 51.50
N ILE A 52 37.80 -71.23 51.25
CA ILE A 52 38.99 -70.72 51.95
C ILE A 52 38.74 -70.59 53.46
N SER A 53 37.58 -70.05 53.86
CA SER A 53 37.26 -69.80 55.27
C SER A 53 37.13 -71.06 56.13
N ILE A 54 36.78 -72.19 55.51
CA ILE A 54 36.69 -73.49 56.17
C ILE A 54 37.92 -74.38 55.88
N GLY A 55 38.95 -73.84 55.20
CA GLY A 55 40.20 -74.55 54.90
C GLY A 55 40.06 -75.71 53.92
N LYS A 56 39.07 -75.67 53.02
CA LYS A 56 38.76 -76.74 52.06
C LYS A 56 39.08 -76.34 50.63
N ASP A 57 39.38 -77.34 49.81
CA ASP A 57 39.52 -77.17 48.37
C ASP A 57 38.15 -76.99 47.68
N LEU A 58 38.12 -76.38 46.51
CA LEU A 58 36.89 -76.16 45.74
C LEU A 58 36.24 -77.47 45.26
N ASP A 59 37.03 -78.53 45.08
CA ASP A 59 36.52 -79.84 44.68
C ASP A 59 36.13 -80.72 45.89
N ASP A 60 36.20 -80.19 47.12
CA ASP A 60 35.67 -80.86 48.31
C ASP A 60 34.15 -81.08 48.18
N ILE A 61 33.70 -82.30 48.52
CA ILE A 61 32.31 -82.74 48.36
C ILE A 61 31.35 -81.80 49.12
N ASP A 62 31.72 -81.34 50.32
CA ASP A 62 30.86 -80.47 51.12
C ASP A 62 30.76 -79.07 50.49
N VAL A 63 31.86 -78.54 49.95
CA VAL A 63 31.85 -77.22 49.26
C VAL A 63 30.97 -77.28 48.03
N LYS A 64 31.06 -78.38 47.28
CA LYS A 64 30.26 -78.61 46.08
C LYS A 64 28.78 -78.80 46.40
N GLU A 65 28.44 -79.58 47.42
CA GLU A 65 27.06 -79.74 47.88
C GLU A 65 26.46 -78.40 48.30
N LYS A 66 27.20 -77.60 49.10
CA LYS A 66 26.75 -76.26 49.49
C LYS A 66 26.60 -75.31 48.31
N PHE A 67 27.50 -75.38 47.34
CA PHE A 67 27.36 -74.62 46.10
C PHE A 67 26.06 -74.95 45.37
N LEU A 68 25.78 -76.23 45.12
CA LEU A 68 24.62 -76.68 44.37
C LEU A 68 23.31 -76.33 45.09
N VAL A 69 23.21 -76.63 46.39
CA VAL A 69 22.02 -76.31 47.21
C VAL A 69 21.78 -74.80 47.33
N GLY A 70 22.84 -74.00 47.27
CA GLY A 70 22.72 -72.55 47.34
C GLY A 70 22.46 -71.88 45.99
N LEU A 71 22.44 -72.58 44.85
CA LEU A 71 22.13 -71.97 43.55
C LEU A 71 20.67 -71.48 43.49
N SER A 72 20.40 -70.51 42.60
CA SER A 72 19.02 -70.22 42.25
C SER A 72 18.41 -71.42 41.51
N PRO A 73 17.08 -71.67 41.62
CA PRO A 73 16.44 -72.83 40.98
C PRO A 73 16.72 -72.95 39.48
N ASP A 74 16.80 -71.82 38.76
CA ASP A 74 17.09 -71.80 37.33
C ASP A 74 18.52 -72.24 37.01
N ASN A 75 19.49 -71.83 37.82
CA ASN A 75 20.89 -72.20 37.63
C ASN A 75 21.15 -73.62 38.12
N GLU A 76 20.52 -74.03 39.23
CA GLU A 76 20.56 -75.41 39.71
C GLU A 76 20.13 -76.37 38.62
N LYS A 77 18.97 -76.13 38.00
CA LYS A 77 18.47 -76.93 36.87
C LYS A 77 19.46 -76.97 35.69
N ARG A 78 20.07 -75.83 35.34
CA ARG A 78 21.08 -75.78 34.25
C ARG A 78 22.32 -76.60 34.59
N VAL A 79 22.75 -76.60 35.86
CA VAL A 79 23.88 -77.41 36.32
C VAL A 79 23.51 -78.90 36.36
N GLU A 80 22.28 -79.25 36.71
CA GLU A 80 21.77 -80.62 36.61
C GLU A 80 21.83 -81.14 35.18
N GLU A 81 21.37 -80.34 34.21
CA GLU A 81 21.40 -80.66 32.78
C GLU A 81 22.84 -80.75 32.23
N PHE A 82 23.74 -79.88 32.70
CA PHE A 82 25.16 -79.89 32.32
C PHE A 82 25.94 -81.07 32.91
N GLY A 83 25.52 -81.53 34.10
CA GLY A 83 26.06 -82.69 34.79
C GLY A 83 26.74 -82.34 36.12
N ILE A 84 26.03 -82.57 37.23
CA ILE A 84 26.51 -82.33 38.61
C ILE A 84 27.81 -83.05 38.98
N LYS A 85 28.21 -84.10 38.24
CA LYS A 85 29.45 -84.85 38.51
C LYS A 85 30.71 -84.13 38.02
N LYS A 86 30.58 -83.09 37.18
CA LYS A 86 31.71 -82.31 36.66
C LYS A 86 32.45 -81.53 37.77
N PRO A 87 33.74 -81.22 37.59
CA PRO A 87 34.50 -80.36 38.50
C PRO A 87 33.82 -79.00 38.69
N LEU A 88 33.98 -78.40 39.88
CA LEU A 88 33.29 -77.15 40.21
C LEU A 88 33.77 -75.99 39.32
N SER A 89 35.03 -76.03 38.89
CA SER A 89 35.62 -75.10 37.92
C SER A 89 34.95 -75.15 36.54
N GLU A 90 34.58 -76.33 36.03
CA GLU A 90 33.83 -76.47 34.78
C GLU A 90 32.42 -75.91 34.92
N ILE A 91 31.76 -76.17 36.05
CA ILE A 91 30.41 -75.67 36.33
C ILE A 91 30.41 -74.13 36.44
N PHE A 92 31.43 -73.55 37.08
CA PHE A 92 31.59 -72.10 37.17
C PHE A 92 31.72 -71.46 35.78
N ASN A 93 32.56 -72.03 34.91
CA ASN A 93 32.75 -71.51 33.56
C ASN A 93 31.46 -71.61 32.73
N PHE A 94 30.76 -72.75 32.81
CA PHE A 94 29.49 -72.95 32.12
C PHE A 94 28.43 -71.91 32.55
N LEU A 95 28.24 -71.72 33.86
CA LEU A 95 27.28 -70.72 34.35
C LEU A 95 27.70 -69.29 34.01
N HIS A 96 29.01 -69.01 33.98
CA HIS A 96 29.52 -67.70 33.56
C HIS A 96 29.25 -67.43 32.09
N GLU A 97 29.50 -68.41 31.22
CA GLU A 97 29.27 -68.33 29.78
C GLU A 97 27.78 -68.10 29.46
N ILE A 98 26.87 -68.77 30.17
CA ILE A 98 25.42 -68.54 30.05
C ILE A 98 25.05 -67.12 30.48
N ALA A 99 25.63 -66.63 31.58
CA ALA A 99 25.34 -65.29 32.07
C ALA A 99 25.82 -64.22 31.08
N ASP A 100 26.99 -64.43 30.48
CA ASP A 100 27.57 -63.54 29.48
C ASP A 100 26.77 -63.55 28.17
N ASP A 101 26.37 -64.73 27.69
CA ASP A 101 25.53 -64.86 26.48
C ASP A 101 24.14 -64.22 26.68
N LEU A 102 23.51 -64.46 27.83
CA LEU A 102 22.21 -63.85 28.15
C LEU A 102 22.32 -62.32 28.24
N SER A 103 23.42 -61.82 28.82
CA SER A 103 23.71 -60.38 28.89
C SER A 103 23.94 -59.76 27.51
N ALA A 104 24.71 -60.43 26.65
CA ALA A 104 24.96 -60.00 25.28
C ALA A 104 23.66 -59.97 24.45
N HIS A 105 22.85 -61.02 24.56
CA HIS A 105 21.56 -61.11 23.88
C HIS A 105 20.57 -60.05 24.39
N GLY A 106 20.51 -59.82 25.71
CA GLY A 106 19.71 -58.75 26.31
C GLY A 106 20.11 -57.36 25.80
N THR A 107 21.41 -57.09 25.70
CA THR A 107 21.94 -55.84 25.14
C THR A 107 21.57 -55.67 23.67
N LYS A 108 21.65 -56.75 22.87
CA LYS A 108 21.26 -56.74 21.47
C LYS A 108 19.77 -56.41 21.30
N ILE A 109 18.89 -57.07 22.06
CA ILE A 109 17.44 -56.80 22.03
C ILE A 109 17.16 -55.33 22.41
N ALA A 110 17.79 -54.83 23.47
CA ALA A 110 17.60 -53.46 23.92
C ALA A 110 17.96 -52.44 22.81
N ASN A 111 19.11 -52.63 22.17
CA ASN A 111 19.57 -51.74 21.09
C ASN A 111 18.68 -51.82 19.84
N GLU A 112 18.23 -53.02 19.44
CA GLU A 112 17.31 -53.18 18.32
C GLU A 112 15.95 -52.54 18.58
N LEU A 113 15.45 -52.66 19.82
CA LEU A 113 14.18 -52.07 20.23
C LEU A 113 14.27 -50.54 20.29
N ASP A 114 15.34 -50.00 20.86
CA ASP A 114 15.59 -48.55 20.92
C ASP A 114 15.68 -47.95 19.51
N GLY A 115 16.46 -48.57 18.61
CA GLY A 115 16.58 -48.12 17.22
C GLY A 115 15.25 -48.15 16.45
N LYS A 116 14.46 -49.22 16.59
CA LYS A 116 13.14 -49.35 15.93
C LYS A 116 12.12 -48.35 16.46
N ASN A 117 12.04 -48.19 17.78
CA ASN A 117 11.13 -47.24 18.41
C ASN A 117 11.50 -45.80 18.02
N ASN A 118 12.77 -45.43 18.13
CA ASN A 118 13.23 -44.08 17.80
C ASN A 118 12.98 -43.75 16.33
N THR A 119 13.24 -44.69 15.41
CA THR A 119 12.99 -44.47 13.98
C THR A 119 11.50 -44.32 13.68
N THR A 120 10.66 -45.23 14.20
CA THR A 120 9.22 -45.25 13.93
C THR A 120 8.53 -44.02 14.52
N ILE A 121 8.82 -43.69 15.78
CA ILE A 121 8.31 -42.50 16.47
C ILE A 121 8.74 -41.24 15.71
N THR A 122 10.00 -41.16 15.28
CA THR A 122 10.49 -40.00 14.52
C THR A 122 9.76 -39.82 13.20
N VAL A 123 9.52 -40.90 12.44
CA VAL A 123 8.77 -40.84 11.17
C VAL A 123 7.34 -40.36 11.40
N GLU A 124 6.67 -40.91 12.42
CA GLU A 124 5.28 -40.58 12.71
C GLU A 124 5.12 -39.14 13.23
N ILE A 125 6.05 -38.67 14.09
CA ILE A 125 6.10 -37.27 14.51
C ILE A 125 6.28 -36.35 13.30
N LYS A 126 7.21 -36.67 12.39
CA LYS A 126 7.44 -35.87 11.17
C LYS A 126 6.19 -35.80 10.30
N ARG A 127 5.50 -36.93 10.10
CA ARG A 127 4.26 -37.03 9.33
C ARG A 127 3.15 -36.18 9.94
N ILE A 128 2.90 -36.32 11.24
CA ILE A 128 1.85 -35.56 11.96
C ILE A 128 2.13 -34.07 11.90
N LEU A 129 3.36 -33.65 12.20
CA LEU A 129 3.72 -32.24 12.18
C LEU A 129 3.56 -31.66 10.78
N THR A 130 4.20 -32.27 9.78
CA THR A 130 4.30 -31.71 8.42
C THR A 130 3.00 -31.84 7.64
N ASP A 131 2.48 -33.05 7.52
CA ASP A 131 1.39 -33.35 6.58
C ASP A 131 0.02 -33.07 7.17
N ASP A 132 -0.12 -33.15 8.49
CA ASP A 132 -1.39 -32.93 9.15
C ASP A 132 -1.49 -31.53 9.75
N VAL A 133 -0.66 -31.22 10.75
CA VAL A 133 -0.79 -29.97 11.52
C VAL A 133 -0.42 -28.76 10.67
N TYR A 134 0.79 -28.71 10.10
CA TYR A 134 1.25 -27.56 9.31
C TYR A 134 0.36 -27.35 8.08
N ARG A 135 0.04 -28.41 7.34
CA ARG A 135 -0.80 -28.30 6.14
C ARG A 135 -2.21 -27.80 6.45
N LYS A 136 -2.87 -28.32 7.50
CA LYS A 136 -4.20 -27.85 7.91
C LYS A 136 -4.16 -26.39 8.36
N LEU A 137 -3.16 -26.03 9.18
CA LEU A 137 -2.99 -24.67 9.66
C LEU A 137 -2.77 -23.68 8.50
N ILE A 138 -1.91 -24.04 7.54
CA ILE A 138 -1.66 -23.21 6.34
C ILE A 138 -2.95 -23.04 5.54
N ALA A 139 -3.69 -24.11 5.29
CA ALA A 139 -4.95 -24.03 4.54
C ALA A 139 -5.97 -23.12 5.24
N GLU A 140 -6.15 -23.29 6.55
CA GLU A 140 -7.09 -22.49 7.35
C GLU A 140 -6.70 -21.01 7.38
N ILE A 141 -5.42 -20.70 7.62
CA ILE A 141 -4.89 -19.33 7.59
C ILE A 141 -5.10 -18.71 6.22
N ASN A 142 -4.75 -19.42 5.13
CA ASN A 142 -4.91 -18.91 3.78
C ASN A 142 -6.36 -18.63 3.43
N THR A 143 -7.28 -19.54 3.74
CA THR A 143 -8.72 -19.31 3.51
C THR A 143 -9.24 -18.12 4.30
N LYS A 144 -8.84 -17.98 5.57
CA LYS A 144 -9.27 -16.84 6.41
C LYS A 144 -8.75 -15.51 5.87
N ILE A 145 -7.48 -15.45 5.46
CA ILE A 145 -6.87 -14.27 4.85
C ILE A 145 -7.58 -13.91 3.53
N ILE A 146 -7.79 -14.89 2.65
CA ILE A 146 -8.43 -14.67 1.34
C ILE A 146 -9.84 -14.13 1.52
N ASN A 147 -10.63 -14.72 2.41
CA ASN A 147 -12.01 -14.30 2.65
C ASN A 147 -12.07 -12.88 3.21
N GLU A 148 -11.29 -12.58 4.25
CA GLU A 148 -11.26 -11.25 4.87
C GLU A 148 -10.81 -10.16 3.88
N LEU A 149 -9.74 -10.42 3.10
CA LEU A 149 -9.27 -9.47 2.10
C LEU A 149 -10.29 -9.25 0.98
N SER A 150 -10.97 -10.32 0.53
CA SER A 150 -12.00 -10.23 -0.50
C SER A 150 -13.19 -9.41 -0.03
N THR A 151 -13.64 -9.61 1.22
CA THR A 151 -14.72 -8.82 1.83
C THR A 151 -14.34 -7.35 1.91
N ARG A 152 -13.18 -7.01 2.48
CA ARG A 152 -12.72 -5.62 2.59
C ARG A 152 -12.57 -4.94 1.24
N LEU A 153 -12.03 -5.64 0.24
CA LEU A 153 -11.88 -5.10 -1.10
C LEU A 153 -13.25 -4.81 -1.74
N SER A 154 -14.24 -5.68 -1.55
CA SER A 154 -15.60 -5.47 -2.05
C SER A 154 -16.28 -4.27 -1.38
N GLU A 155 -16.07 -4.07 -0.09
CA GLU A 155 -16.60 -2.92 0.67
C GLU A 155 -16.00 -1.61 0.14
N ILE A 156 -14.67 -1.55 0.01
CA ILE A 156 -13.97 -0.39 -0.54
C ILE A 156 -14.45 -0.07 -1.95
N ASN A 157 -14.59 -1.08 -2.81
CA ASN A 157 -15.07 -0.90 -4.18
C ASN A 157 -16.50 -0.33 -4.21
N THR A 158 -17.38 -0.83 -3.34
CA THR A 158 -18.78 -0.36 -3.25
C THR A 158 -18.84 1.09 -2.77
N GLU A 159 -18.03 1.44 -1.76
CA GLU A 159 -17.98 2.80 -1.22
C GLU A 159 -17.44 3.81 -2.24
N LEU A 160 -16.33 3.49 -2.89
CA LEU A 160 -15.72 4.36 -3.91
C LEU A 160 -16.66 4.57 -5.10
N ASN A 161 -17.29 3.51 -5.61
CA ASN A 161 -18.24 3.62 -6.71
C ASN A 161 -19.44 4.50 -6.33
N SER A 162 -19.97 4.34 -5.12
CA SER A 162 -21.09 5.17 -4.65
C SER A 162 -20.70 6.66 -4.55
N LYS A 163 -19.50 6.96 -4.03
CA LYS A 163 -18.96 8.33 -3.96
C LYS A 163 -18.74 8.93 -5.35
N LEU A 164 -18.16 8.15 -6.27
CA LEU A 164 -17.91 8.59 -7.65
C LEU A 164 -19.22 8.91 -8.38
N ILE A 165 -20.22 8.04 -8.29
CA ILE A 165 -21.56 8.26 -8.89
C ILE A 165 -22.19 9.55 -8.33
N ALA A 166 -22.09 9.78 -7.03
CA ALA A 166 -22.62 11.00 -6.40
C ALA A 166 -21.94 12.27 -6.94
N GLU A 167 -20.62 12.28 -7.08
CA GLU A 167 -19.89 13.44 -7.63
C GLU A 167 -20.18 13.66 -9.13
N ILE A 168 -20.24 12.60 -9.94
CA ILE A 168 -20.66 12.69 -11.35
C ILE A 168 -22.06 13.32 -11.46
N THR A 169 -22.99 12.90 -10.59
CA THR A 169 -24.35 13.44 -10.58
C THR A 169 -24.37 14.94 -10.23
N LYS A 170 -23.55 15.38 -9.26
CA LYS A 170 -23.40 16.81 -8.91
C LYS A 170 -22.83 17.61 -10.08
N ILE A 171 -21.82 17.10 -10.79
CA ILE A 171 -21.24 17.76 -11.96
C ILE A 171 -22.29 17.90 -13.06
N ASN A 172 -22.99 16.82 -13.42
CA ASN A 172 -24.04 16.85 -14.44
C ASN A 172 -25.16 17.84 -14.12
N THR A 173 -25.52 17.96 -12.84
CA THR A 173 -26.53 18.94 -12.40
C THR A 173 -26.04 20.38 -12.59
N ARG A 174 -24.77 20.65 -12.30
CA ARG A 174 -24.15 21.97 -12.54
C ARG A 174 -24.06 22.28 -14.03
N ASP A 175 -23.63 21.32 -14.84
CA ASP A 175 -23.50 21.48 -16.29
C ASP A 175 -24.87 21.75 -16.95
N ALA A 176 -25.93 21.07 -16.49
CA ALA A 176 -27.29 21.37 -16.92
C ALA A 176 -27.71 22.80 -16.52
N GLY A 177 -27.31 23.25 -15.33
CA GLY A 177 -27.48 24.63 -14.89
C GLY A 177 -26.82 25.63 -15.84
N TYR A 178 -25.53 25.46 -16.11
CA TYR A 178 -24.79 26.33 -17.04
C TYR A 178 -25.35 26.29 -18.46
N ALA A 179 -25.75 25.13 -18.97
CA ALA A 179 -26.38 25.02 -20.29
C ALA A 179 -27.67 25.86 -20.37
N SER A 180 -28.48 25.87 -19.30
CA SER A 180 -29.69 26.69 -19.23
C SER A 180 -29.38 28.20 -19.21
N GLU A 181 -28.30 28.62 -18.54
CA GLU A 181 -27.87 30.02 -18.52
C GLU A 181 -27.35 30.47 -19.88
N VAL A 182 -26.54 29.63 -20.54
CA VAL A 182 -26.06 29.88 -21.91
C VAL A 182 -27.24 30.03 -22.88
N GLN A 183 -28.25 29.18 -22.78
CA GLN A 183 -29.47 29.30 -23.61
C GLN A 183 -30.19 30.63 -23.39
N LYS A 184 -30.33 31.09 -22.14
CA LYS A 184 -30.94 32.41 -21.84
C LYS A 184 -30.14 33.55 -22.46
N ILE A 185 -28.81 33.53 -22.31
CA ILE A 185 -27.92 34.54 -22.89
C ILE A 185 -28.07 34.53 -24.42
N PHE A 186 -28.07 33.35 -25.05
CA PHE A 186 -28.24 33.21 -26.49
C PHE A 186 -29.59 33.79 -26.98
N SER A 187 -30.69 33.53 -26.27
CA SER A 187 -31.99 34.14 -26.57
C SER A 187 -31.97 35.66 -26.46
N MET A 188 -31.29 36.21 -25.45
CA MET A 188 -31.14 37.66 -25.28
C MET A 188 -30.31 38.28 -26.41
N VAL A 189 -29.20 37.65 -26.79
CA VAL A 189 -28.35 38.08 -27.91
C VAL A 189 -29.14 38.08 -29.21
N ASN A 190 -29.91 37.03 -29.50
CA ASN A 190 -30.76 37.00 -30.70
C ASN A 190 -31.78 38.16 -30.71
N ASN A 191 -32.39 38.49 -29.57
CA ASN A 191 -33.30 39.63 -29.48
C ASN A 191 -32.59 40.96 -29.79
N ILE A 192 -31.37 41.14 -29.27
CA ILE A 192 -30.54 42.32 -29.53
C ILE A 192 -30.19 42.37 -31.02
N THR A 193 -29.73 41.27 -31.61
CA THR A 193 -29.41 41.18 -33.05
C THR A 193 -30.62 41.60 -33.90
N THR A 194 -31.82 41.09 -33.61
CA THR A 194 -33.04 41.50 -34.33
C THR A 194 -33.31 42.99 -34.20
N LYS A 195 -33.18 43.58 -33.00
CA LYS A 195 -33.38 45.02 -32.78
C LYS A 195 -32.36 45.87 -33.55
N VAL A 196 -31.09 45.46 -33.55
CA VAL A 196 -30.02 46.15 -34.29
C VAL A 196 -30.29 46.11 -35.79
N ASN A 197 -30.68 44.95 -36.34
CA ASN A 197 -31.03 44.84 -37.76
C ASN A 197 -32.19 45.77 -38.15
N ASN A 198 -33.22 45.86 -37.30
CA ASN A 198 -34.35 46.77 -37.54
C ASN A 198 -33.91 48.25 -37.52
N ILE A 199 -33.02 48.64 -36.61
CA ILE A 199 -32.46 50.00 -36.54
C ILE A 199 -31.62 50.29 -37.79
N GLU A 200 -30.74 49.37 -38.16
CA GLU A 200 -29.88 49.52 -39.34
C GLU A 200 -30.72 49.72 -40.61
N GLU A 201 -31.81 48.97 -40.75
CA GLU A 201 -32.74 49.10 -41.87
C GLU A 201 -33.50 50.43 -41.84
N ALA A 202 -33.98 50.87 -40.67
CA ALA A 202 -34.61 52.18 -40.53
C ALA A 202 -33.65 53.32 -40.93
N CYS A 203 -32.41 53.28 -40.44
CA CYS A 203 -31.36 54.22 -40.81
C CYS A 203 -31.09 54.23 -42.32
N ARG A 204 -30.92 53.05 -42.94
CA ARG A 204 -30.73 52.93 -44.40
C ARG A 204 -31.84 53.62 -45.16
N ASN A 205 -33.10 53.35 -44.80
CA ASN A 205 -34.26 53.95 -45.43
C ASN A 205 -34.31 55.48 -45.29
N GLU A 206 -33.92 56.00 -44.12
CA GLU A 206 -33.90 57.44 -43.84
C GLU A 206 -32.77 58.14 -44.63
N PHE A 207 -31.59 57.55 -44.71
CA PHE A 207 -30.51 58.03 -45.56
C PHE A 207 -30.89 58.03 -47.05
N SER A 208 -31.58 56.98 -47.54
CA SER A 208 -32.09 56.96 -48.92
C SER A 208 -33.06 58.11 -49.19
N ARG A 209 -33.95 58.42 -48.24
CA ARG A 209 -34.86 59.57 -48.36
C ARG A 209 -34.11 60.91 -48.39
N ILE A 210 -33.11 61.07 -47.52
CA ILE A 210 -32.27 62.28 -47.50
C ILE A 210 -31.54 62.46 -48.83
N ASN A 211 -30.97 61.39 -49.40
CA ASN A 211 -30.33 61.44 -50.70
C ASN A 211 -31.27 61.95 -51.80
N VAL A 212 -32.51 61.44 -51.85
CA VAL A 212 -33.53 61.93 -52.81
C VAL A 212 -33.81 63.42 -52.63
N VAL A 213 -33.94 63.90 -51.38
CA VAL A 213 -34.15 65.33 -51.10
C VAL A 213 -32.94 66.17 -51.51
N ILE A 214 -31.72 65.70 -51.27
CA ILE A 214 -30.49 66.37 -51.70
C ILE A 214 -30.45 66.48 -53.23
N GLU A 215 -30.74 65.40 -53.94
CA GLU A 215 -30.80 65.39 -55.41
C GLU A 215 -31.86 66.38 -55.94
N ASP A 216 -33.05 66.41 -55.35
CA ASP A 216 -34.11 67.36 -55.73
C ASP A 216 -33.68 68.82 -55.49
N LEU A 217 -33.05 69.12 -54.35
CA LEU A 217 -32.54 70.45 -54.04
C LEU A 217 -31.42 70.87 -54.99
N GLN A 218 -30.46 69.97 -55.28
CA GLN A 218 -29.41 70.22 -56.27
C GLN A 218 -30.00 70.54 -57.64
N ASN A 219 -31.00 69.76 -58.08
CA ASN A 219 -31.69 69.99 -59.34
C ASN A 219 -32.38 71.36 -59.37
N LYS A 220 -33.10 71.75 -58.30
CA LYS A 220 -33.74 73.07 -58.18
C LYS A 220 -32.74 74.23 -58.19
N ILE A 221 -31.64 74.10 -57.45
CA ILE A 221 -30.57 75.11 -57.42
C ILE A 221 -29.97 75.30 -58.83
N ASN A 222 -29.66 74.20 -59.52
CA ASN A 222 -29.12 74.24 -60.88
C ASN A 222 -30.11 74.90 -61.87
N GLN A 223 -31.40 74.59 -61.75
CA GLN A 223 -32.45 75.25 -62.53
C GLN A 223 -32.52 76.75 -62.26
N HIS A 224 -32.54 77.17 -60.98
CA HIS A 224 -32.61 78.58 -60.61
C HIS A 224 -31.38 79.35 -61.11
N TYR A 225 -30.18 78.79 -60.96
CA TYR A 225 -28.95 79.37 -61.48
C TYR A 225 -29.02 79.58 -62.99
N THR A 226 -29.57 78.62 -63.74
CA THR A 226 -29.76 78.74 -65.20
C THR A 226 -30.69 79.89 -65.57
N VAL A 227 -31.78 80.10 -64.81
CA VAL A 227 -32.74 81.20 -65.06
C VAL A 227 -32.13 82.56 -64.72
N VAL A 228 -31.49 82.69 -63.55
CA VAL A 228 -30.83 83.94 -63.12
C VAL A 228 -29.71 84.31 -64.09
N GLN A 229 -28.88 83.33 -64.48
CA GLN A 229 -27.80 83.57 -65.44
C GLN A 229 -28.36 84.07 -66.77
N ARG A 230 -29.44 83.49 -67.30
CA ARG A 230 -30.09 84.00 -68.53
C ARG A 230 -30.66 85.41 -68.36
N SER A 231 -31.33 85.70 -67.25
CA SER A 231 -31.94 87.02 -67.02
C SER A 231 -30.91 88.12 -66.79
N ASP A 232 -29.77 87.84 -66.14
CA ASP A 232 -28.65 88.79 -66.04
C ASP A 232 -28.04 89.09 -67.42
N PHE A 233 -27.97 88.10 -68.32
CA PHE A 233 -27.54 88.32 -69.72
C PHE A 233 -28.56 89.15 -70.51
N ASP A 234 -29.85 88.85 -70.39
CA ASP A 234 -30.92 89.58 -71.08
C ASP A 234 -30.97 91.05 -70.61
N GLN A 235 -30.81 91.30 -69.30
CA GLN A 235 -30.78 92.64 -68.72
C GLN A 235 -29.57 93.46 -69.17
N GLN A 236 -28.39 92.85 -69.29
CA GLN A 236 -27.21 93.54 -69.82
C GLN A 236 -27.36 93.84 -71.31
N ASN A 237 -27.97 92.93 -72.07
CA ASN A 237 -28.20 93.11 -73.50
C ASN A 237 -29.16 94.29 -73.80
N GLU A 238 -30.21 94.49 -72.99
CA GLU A 238 -31.10 95.66 -73.09
C GLU A 238 -30.34 96.98 -72.91
N ASP A 239 -29.49 97.09 -71.88
CA ASP A 239 -28.71 98.31 -71.62
C ASP A 239 -27.67 98.57 -72.74
N PHE A 240 -27.09 97.51 -73.34
CA PHE A 240 -26.17 97.65 -74.48
C PHE A 240 -26.88 98.04 -75.79
N GLN A 241 -28.10 97.56 -76.03
CA GLN A 241 -28.89 97.95 -77.21
C GLN A 241 -29.27 99.43 -77.19
N ILE A 242 -29.55 100.02 -76.03
CA ILE A 242 -29.78 101.47 -75.89
C ILE A 242 -28.54 102.27 -76.33
N ILE A 243 -27.34 101.82 -75.96
CA ILE A 243 -26.08 102.50 -76.35
C ILE A 243 -25.84 102.36 -77.86
N GLU A 244 -26.19 101.21 -78.45
CA GLU A 244 -25.99 100.95 -79.88
C GLU A 244 -27.01 101.67 -80.78
N GLU A 245 -28.28 101.77 -80.37
CA GLU A 245 -29.34 102.45 -81.13
C GLU A 245 -29.21 103.98 -81.13
N TYR A 246 -28.80 104.57 -80.00
CA TYR A 246 -28.74 106.03 -79.90
C TYR A 246 -27.51 106.67 -80.57
N ARG A 247 -26.58 105.89 -81.14
CA ARG A 247 -25.42 106.34 -81.93
C ARG A 247 -24.77 107.61 -81.38
N ILE A 248 -24.65 107.71 -80.05
CA ILE A 248 -24.06 108.87 -79.40
C ILE A 248 -22.58 108.87 -79.79
N SER A 249 -22.15 109.93 -80.47
CA SER A 249 -20.74 110.05 -80.84
C SER A 249 -19.91 110.08 -79.54
N GLY A 250 -18.73 109.46 -79.55
CA GLY A 250 -17.90 109.35 -78.34
C GLY A 250 -17.65 110.71 -77.67
N GLN A 251 -17.66 111.81 -78.42
CA GLN A 251 -17.50 113.18 -77.90
C GLN A 251 -18.74 113.75 -77.19
N GLU A 252 -19.95 113.37 -77.59
CA GLU A 252 -21.19 113.78 -76.92
C GLU A 252 -21.41 113.00 -75.64
N PHE A 253 -20.96 111.74 -75.62
CA PHE A 253 -21.10 110.87 -74.46
C PHE A 253 -20.39 111.40 -73.20
N PHE A 254 -19.25 112.08 -73.36
CA PHE A 254 -18.49 112.70 -72.25
C PHE A 254 -19.16 113.92 -71.62
N LYS A 255 -20.27 114.42 -72.19
CA LYS A 255 -20.97 115.61 -71.68
C LYS A 255 -22.28 115.28 -70.97
N LEU A 256 -22.70 114.02 -70.99
CA LEU A 256 -23.98 113.60 -70.43
C LEU A 256 -23.90 113.51 -68.91
N THR A 257 -24.82 114.17 -68.26
CA THR A 257 -25.04 114.08 -66.81
C THR A 257 -25.80 112.80 -66.46
N LYS A 258 -25.77 112.43 -65.17
CA LYS A 258 -26.45 111.24 -64.65
C LYS A 258 -27.96 111.26 -64.96
N GLU A 259 -28.60 112.42 -64.87
CA GLU A 259 -30.02 112.60 -65.15
C GLU A 259 -30.32 112.43 -66.64
N GLU A 260 -29.47 112.97 -67.53
CA GLU A 260 -29.62 112.81 -68.98
C GLU A 260 -29.47 111.34 -69.40
N LEU A 261 -28.51 110.61 -68.83
CA LEU A 261 -28.37 109.17 -69.08
C LEU A 261 -29.63 108.38 -68.64
N ARG A 262 -30.32 108.83 -67.58
CA ARG A 262 -31.60 108.22 -67.14
C ARG A 262 -32.75 108.56 -68.09
N ASP A 263 -32.79 109.76 -68.63
CA ASP A 263 -33.78 110.17 -69.64
C ASP A 263 -33.66 109.38 -70.95
N TYR A 264 -32.45 108.92 -71.29
CA TYR A 264 -32.20 107.95 -72.38
C TYR A 264 -32.52 106.50 -72.00
N GLY A 265 -33.01 106.25 -70.78
CA GLY A 265 -33.48 104.94 -70.33
C GLY A 265 -32.47 104.12 -69.53
N LEU A 266 -31.24 104.61 -69.26
CA LEU A 266 -30.31 103.87 -68.42
C LEU A 266 -30.77 103.84 -66.96
N LYS A 267 -30.73 102.65 -66.37
CA LYS A 267 -31.07 102.47 -64.96
C LYS A 267 -30.08 103.20 -64.05
N GLU A 268 -30.55 103.52 -62.85
CA GLU A 268 -29.87 104.43 -61.93
C GLU A 268 -28.45 103.98 -61.54
N ARG A 269 -28.19 102.68 -61.41
CA ARG A 269 -26.85 102.14 -61.11
C ARG A 269 -25.87 102.28 -62.29
N PRO A 270 -26.18 101.79 -63.51
CA PRO A 270 -25.38 102.03 -64.70
C PRO A 270 -25.09 103.52 -64.94
N ALA A 271 -26.13 104.37 -64.90
CA ALA A 271 -26.00 105.81 -65.11
C ALA A 271 -25.03 106.45 -64.09
N THR A 272 -25.14 106.08 -62.80
CA THR A 272 -24.26 106.57 -61.74
C THR A 272 -22.81 106.10 -61.91
N ARG A 273 -22.58 104.85 -62.32
CA ARG A 273 -21.22 104.32 -62.51
C ARG A 273 -20.52 104.98 -63.70
N ILE A 274 -21.24 105.22 -64.80
CA ILE A 274 -20.69 105.88 -65.99
C ILE A 274 -20.32 107.34 -65.66
N THR A 275 -21.19 108.09 -64.98
CA THR A 275 -20.86 109.47 -64.58
C THR A 275 -19.66 109.52 -63.64
N LYS A 276 -19.61 108.62 -62.64
CA LYS A 276 -18.49 108.59 -61.69
C LYS A 276 -17.16 108.22 -62.34
N PHE A 277 -17.16 107.32 -63.31
CA PHE A 277 -15.96 107.00 -64.10
C PHE A 277 -15.42 108.22 -64.87
N PHE A 278 -16.30 109.11 -65.35
CA PHE A 278 -15.88 110.35 -66.00
C PHE A 278 -15.40 111.43 -65.02
N GLU A 279 -15.88 111.45 -63.79
CA GLU A 279 -15.33 112.33 -62.74
C GLU A 279 -13.90 111.92 -62.31
N GLU A 280 -13.53 110.65 -62.54
CA GLU A 280 -12.22 110.09 -62.17
C GLU A 280 -11.17 110.14 -63.30
N LEU A 281 -11.55 110.63 -64.50
CA LEU A 281 -10.67 110.82 -65.68
C LEU A 281 -10.14 112.25 -65.79
#